data_AF-A0A1I6I5Q4-F1
#
_entry.id   AF-A0A1I6I5Q4-F1
#
_cell.length_a   1.000
_cell.length_b   1.000
_cell.length_c   1.000
_cell.angle_alpha   90.00
_cell.angle_beta   90.00
_cell.angle_gamma   90.00
#
_symmetry.space_group_name_H-M   'P 1'
#
loop_
_entity.id
_entity.type
_entity.pdbx_description
1 polymer ?
#
loop_
_entity_poly.entity_id
_entity_poly.type
_entity_poly.pdbx_seq_one_letter_code
_entity_poly.pdbx_strand_id
1 'polypeptide(L)'
;MNSSRYLNIESVTPGMEEKVKQNIRFRTPNFIWRVKFNTPLDPATVNNQNLYVTTLNKTPLKTSIRYNTTTNEIEVEPLEHYSENESYLLNVTTKVKSKGGQTLKKPIQIQFKI
;
A
#
# COMPACT_ATOMS: atom_id res chain seq x y z
N MET A 1 -7.30 19.47 16.62
CA MET A 1 -7.33 19.49 15.14
C MET A 1 -8.05 18.23 14.68
N ASN A 2 -9.20 18.39 14.03
CA ASN A 2 -10.09 17.29 13.67
C ASN A 2 -9.49 16.58 12.45
N SER A 3 -8.86 15.42 12.65
CA SER A 3 -8.35 14.60 11.54
C SER A 3 -9.56 14.06 10.78
N SER A 4 -9.89 14.64 9.64
CA SER A 4 -10.91 14.09 8.74
C SER A 4 -10.51 12.69 8.31
N ARG A 5 -11.02 11.65 8.99
CA ARG A 5 -10.72 10.24 8.72
C ARG A 5 -11.58 9.74 7.56
N TYR A 6 -11.30 10.24 6.35
CA TYR A 6 -11.97 9.79 5.12
C TYR A 6 -11.58 8.35 4.74
N LEU A 7 -10.45 7.87 5.26
CA LEU A 7 -10.04 6.48 5.27
C LEU A 7 -9.67 6.14 6.72
N ASN A 8 -10.27 5.09 7.26
CA ASN A 8 -9.94 4.59 8.59
C ASN A 8 -8.70 3.69 8.52
N ILE A 9 -7.58 4.13 9.11
CA ILE A 9 -6.40 3.28 9.28
C ILE A 9 -6.55 2.55 10.62
N GLU A 10 -6.73 1.24 10.56
CA GLU A 10 -7.04 0.40 11.73
C GLU A 10 -5.76 -0.07 12.42
N SER A 11 -4.73 -0.42 11.65
CA SER A 11 -3.41 -0.77 12.17
C SER A 11 -2.32 -0.54 11.13
N VAL A 12 -1.09 -0.33 11.60
CA VAL A 12 0.10 -0.15 10.76
C VAL A 12 1.24 -0.94 11.38
N THR A 13 2.17 -1.41 10.57
CA THR A 13 3.42 -2.01 11.07
C THR A 13 4.14 -1.05 12.02
N PRO A 14 4.58 -1.49 13.21
CA PRO A 14 5.19 -0.60 14.20
C PRO A 14 6.36 0.22 13.65
N GLY A 15 6.33 1.54 13.88
CA GLY A 15 7.34 2.50 13.41
C GLY A 15 7.06 3.08 12.02
N MET A 16 5.92 2.76 11.39
CA MET A 16 5.51 3.30 10.09
C MET A 16 4.27 4.21 10.19
N GLU A 17 3.72 4.41 11.38
CA GLU A 17 2.49 5.17 11.64
C GLU A 17 2.59 6.59 11.07
N GLU A 18 3.69 7.31 11.35
CA GLU A 18 3.93 8.67 10.88
C GLU A 18 4.25 8.76 9.38
N LYS A 19 4.49 7.62 8.72
CA LYS A 19 4.78 7.56 7.28
C LYS A 19 3.51 7.42 6.44
N VAL A 20 2.39 7.04 7.04
CA VAL A 20 1.10 6.93 6.36
C VAL A 20 0.43 8.30 6.33
N LYS A 21 0.17 8.82 5.13
CA LYS A 21 -0.47 10.12 4.91
C LYS A 21 -1.67 9.97 3.99
N GLN A 22 -2.75 10.67 4.30
CA GLN A 22 -3.95 10.71 3.47
C GLN A 22 -4.01 12.05 2.72
N ASN A 23 -4.31 12.00 1.43
CA ASN A 23 -4.53 13.19 0.59
C ASN A 23 -5.89 13.14 -0.13
N ILE A 24 -6.87 12.49 0.50
CA ILE A 24 -8.25 12.40 0.02
C ILE A 24 -9.08 13.51 0.66
N ARG A 25 -10.02 14.07 -0.11
CA ARG A 25 -10.86 15.22 0.30
C ARG A 25 -12.25 14.84 0.79
N PHE A 26 -12.66 13.59 0.53
CA PHE A 26 -13.92 12.99 0.95
C PHE A 26 -13.75 11.46 1.02
N ARG A 27 -14.62 10.79 1.77
CA ARG A 27 -14.65 9.32 1.88
C ARG A 27 -15.03 8.74 0.52
N THR A 28 -14.20 7.87 -0.04
CA THR A 28 -14.42 7.29 -1.36
C THR A 28 -13.88 5.86 -1.43
N PRO A 29 -14.59 4.94 -2.11
CA PRO A 29 -14.05 3.62 -2.38
C PRO A 29 -13.00 3.58 -3.49
N ASN A 30 -12.76 4.72 -4.15
CA ASN A 30 -11.93 4.83 -5.33
C ASN A 30 -10.70 5.67 -5.01
N PHE A 31 -9.69 5.01 -4.47
CA PHE A 31 -8.40 5.62 -4.24
C PHE A 31 -7.27 4.65 -4.56
N ILE A 32 -6.09 5.22 -4.79
CA ILE A 32 -4.87 4.51 -5.13
C ILE A 32 -3.91 4.64 -3.95
N TRP A 33 -3.27 3.54 -3.58
CA TRP A 33 -2.15 3.58 -2.65
C TRP A 33 -0.87 4.00 -3.37
N ARG A 34 -0.19 5.01 -2.84
CA ARG A 34 1.15 5.41 -3.29
C ARG A 34 2.19 5.02 -2.26
N VAL A 35 3.10 4.14 -2.64
CA VAL A 35 4.17 3.64 -1.78
C VAL A 35 5.50 4.18 -2.29
N LYS A 36 6.09 5.12 -1.53
CA LYS A 36 7.36 5.75 -1.88
C LYS A 36 8.54 5.08 -1.16
N PHE A 37 9.55 4.71 -1.93
CA PHE A 37 10.81 4.17 -1.43
C PHE A 37 11.90 5.24 -1.48
N ASN A 38 12.81 5.20 -0.51
CA ASN A 38 13.95 6.11 -0.45
C ASN A 38 15.12 5.68 -1.36
N THR A 39 15.03 4.49 -1.95
CA THR A 39 16.07 3.88 -2.78
C THR A 39 15.44 3.31 -4.06
N PRO A 40 16.11 3.41 -5.23
CA PRO A 40 15.63 2.77 -6.46
C PRO A 40 15.42 1.27 -6.30
N LEU A 41 14.29 0.78 -6.80
CA LEU A 41 13.89 -0.62 -6.76
C LEU A 41 14.30 -1.37 -8.02
N ASP A 42 14.47 -2.68 -7.87
CA ASP A 42 14.50 -3.62 -8.98
C ASP A 42 13.06 -3.81 -9.51
N PRO A 43 12.73 -3.32 -10.73
CA PRO A 43 11.38 -3.41 -11.28
C PRO A 43 10.85 -4.83 -11.38
N ALA A 44 11.72 -5.85 -11.55
CA ALA A 44 11.29 -7.25 -11.64
C ALA A 44 10.65 -7.75 -10.33
N THR A 45 11.00 -7.12 -9.20
CA THR A 45 10.44 -7.44 -7.88
C THR A 45 9.20 -6.64 -7.52
N VAL A 46 8.82 -5.65 -8.33
CA VAL A 46 7.65 -4.80 -8.12
C VAL A 46 6.45 -5.38 -8.86
N ASN A 47 5.68 -6.22 -8.18
CA ASN A 47 4.57 -6.96 -8.76
C ASN A 47 3.53 -7.37 -7.70
N ASN A 48 2.41 -7.93 -8.16
CA ASN A 48 1.27 -8.37 -7.32
C ASN A 48 1.58 -9.55 -6.37
N GLN A 49 2.77 -10.15 -6.41
CA GLN A 49 3.17 -11.15 -5.41
C GLN A 49 3.85 -10.50 -4.20
N ASN A 50 4.53 -9.37 -4.43
CA ASN A 50 5.33 -8.70 -3.42
C ASN A 50 4.68 -7.43 -2.87
N LEU A 51 3.76 -6.82 -3.63
CA LEU A 51 2.91 -5.71 -3.21
C LEU A 51 1.47 -6.02 -3.61
N TYR A 52 0.57 -6.20 -2.64
CA TYR A 52 -0.80 -6.61 -2.92
C TYR A 52 -1.76 -6.19 -1.82
N VAL A 53 -3.05 -6.17 -2.15
CA VAL A 53 -4.13 -5.92 -1.19
C VAL A 53 -4.90 -7.21 -0.97
N THR A 54 -5.25 -7.51 0.28
CA THR A 54 -6.17 -8.61 0.62
C THR A 54 -7.29 -8.12 1.54
N THR A 55 -8.35 -8.90 1.65
CA THR A 55 -9.28 -8.83 2.79
C THR A 55 -8.61 -9.41 4.05
N LEU A 56 -9.22 -9.25 5.23
CA LEU A 56 -8.73 -9.91 6.45
C LEU A 56 -8.74 -11.45 6.36
N ASN A 57 -9.61 -12.02 5.54
CA ASN A 57 -9.66 -13.45 5.25
C ASN A 57 -8.60 -13.90 4.23
N LYS A 58 -7.60 -13.05 3.94
CA LYS A 58 -6.49 -13.30 3.01
C LYS A 58 -6.93 -13.55 1.56
N THR A 59 -8.13 -13.11 1.19
CA THR A 59 -8.58 -13.15 -0.20
C THR A 59 -7.93 -11.98 -0.95
N PRO A 60 -7.17 -12.21 -2.04
CA PRO A 60 -6.51 -11.14 -2.77
C PRO A 60 -7.50 -10.31 -3.56
N LEU A 61 -7.30 -8.99 -3.55
CA LEU A 61 -8.00 -8.05 -4.43
C LEU A 61 -7.19 -7.90 -5.72
N LYS A 62 -7.86 -7.81 -6.87
CA LYS A 62 -7.18 -7.56 -8.13
C LYS A 62 -6.67 -6.12 -8.17
N THR A 63 -5.39 -5.94 -8.44
CA THR A 63 -4.72 -4.63 -8.48
C THR A 63 -3.85 -4.48 -9.72
N SER A 64 -3.79 -3.26 -10.25
CA SER A 64 -2.76 -2.81 -11.18
C SER A 64 -1.61 -2.18 -10.39
N ILE A 65 -0.37 -2.54 -10.77
CA ILE A 65 0.85 -2.04 -10.11
C ILE A 65 1.65 -1.26 -11.15
N ARG A 66 1.94 0.00 -10.85
CA ARG A 66 2.81 0.85 -11.68
C ARG A 66 3.98 1.34 -10.85
N TYR A 67 5.20 1.15 -11.33
CA TYR A 67 6.40 1.66 -10.69
C TYR A 67 6.98 2.84 -11.47
N ASN A 68 7.10 3.99 -10.83
CA ASN A 68 7.80 5.14 -11.37
C ASN A 68 9.26 5.14 -10.90
N THR A 69 10.17 4.79 -11.81
CA THR A 69 11.62 4.72 -11.52
C THR A 69 12.27 6.07 -11.25
N THR A 70 11.64 7.18 -11.66
CA THR A 70 12.16 8.54 -11.46
C THR A 70 11.85 9.03 -10.05
N THR A 71 10.66 8.73 -9.53
CA THR A 71 10.21 9.17 -8.19
C THR A 71 10.36 8.10 -7.10
N ASN A 72 10.71 6.87 -7.48
CA ASN A 72 10.73 5.68 -6.63
C ASN A 72 9.39 5.42 -5.94
N GLU A 73 8.31 5.63 -6.68
CA GLU A 73 6.95 5.48 -6.18
C GLU A 73 6.24 4.34 -6.90
N ILE A 74 5.53 3.51 -6.13
CA ILE A 74 4.65 2.46 -6.65
C ILE A 74 3.21 2.92 -6.44
N GLU A 75 2.43 2.90 -7.51
CA GLU A 75 0.97 3.02 -7.45
C GLU A 75 0.35 1.63 -7.41
N VAL A 76 -0.53 1.41 -6.43
CA VAL A 76 -1.36 0.21 -6.30
C VAL A 76 -2.81 0.64 -6.51
N GLU A 77 -3.32 0.39 -7.70
CA GLU A 77 -4.67 0.77 -8.13
C GLU A 77 -5.58 -0.47 -8.06
N PRO A 78 -6.65 -0.45 -7.25
CA PRO A 78 -7.60 -1.55 -7.22
C PRO A 78 -8.40 -1.58 -8.53
N LEU A 79 -8.58 -2.78 -9.10
CA LEU A 79 -9.38 -2.97 -10.31
C LEU A 79 -10.89 -3.04 -10.02
N GLU A 80 -11.25 -3.16 -8.75
CA GLU A 80 -12.61 -3.18 -8.25
C GLU A 80 -12.69 -2.24 -7.03
N HIS A 81 -13.79 -1.54 -6.86
CA HIS A 81 -13.96 -0.61 -5.74
C HIS A 81 -13.86 -1.35 -4.40
N TYR A 82 -13.23 -0.72 -3.41
CA TYR A 82 -13.25 -1.24 -2.04
C TYR A 82 -14.67 -1.14 -1.44
N SER A 83 -15.04 -2.12 -0.61
CA SER A 83 -16.34 -2.16 0.06
C SER A 83 -16.33 -1.34 1.37
N GLU A 84 -17.39 -0.56 1.63
CA GLU A 84 -17.47 0.34 2.80
C GLU A 84 -17.47 -0.37 4.16
N ASN A 85 -17.80 -1.67 4.20
CA ASN A 85 -17.90 -2.45 5.43
C ASN A 85 -16.81 -3.52 5.58
N GLU A 86 -15.82 -3.53 4.69
CA GLU A 86 -14.76 -4.52 4.67
C GLU A 86 -13.41 -3.90 5.06
N SER A 87 -12.65 -4.64 5.88
CA SER A 87 -11.28 -4.29 6.21
C SER A 87 -10.32 -4.98 5.27
N TYR A 88 -9.33 -4.23 4.82
CA TYR A 88 -8.31 -4.65 3.88
C TYR A 88 -6.92 -4.52 4.48
N LEU A 89 -5.97 -5.27 3.92
CA LEU A 89 -4.55 -5.23 4.24
C LEU A 89 -3.79 -4.86 2.97
N LEU A 90 -3.13 -3.71 2.95
CA LEU A 90 -2.06 -3.45 1.99
C LEU A 90 -0.79 -4.12 2.52
N ASN A 91 -0.20 -5.00 1.71
CA ASN A 91 0.98 -5.77 2.06
C ASN A 91 2.15 -5.37 1.15
N VAL A 92 3.29 -5.08 1.76
CA VAL A 92 4.58 -4.89 1.10
C VAL A 92 5.56 -5.87 1.73
N THR A 93 5.93 -6.90 0.97
CA THR A 93 6.78 -7.98 1.48
C THR A 93 8.26 -7.59 1.47
N THR A 94 9.09 -8.36 2.17
CA THR A 94 10.55 -8.23 2.11
C THR A 94 11.16 -8.67 0.77
N LYS A 95 10.37 -9.27 -0.13
CA LYS A 95 10.85 -9.69 -1.46
C LYS A 95 10.93 -8.55 -2.47
N VAL A 96 10.40 -7.36 -2.14
CA VAL A 96 10.69 -6.12 -2.87
C VAL A 96 12.17 -5.78 -2.64
N LYS A 97 12.94 -5.67 -3.72
CA LYS A 97 14.39 -5.42 -3.66
C LYS A 97 14.75 -4.06 -4.22
N SER A 98 15.77 -3.43 -3.63
CA SER A 98 16.47 -2.33 -4.27
C SER A 98 17.22 -2.81 -5.52
N LYS A 99 17.61 -1.91 -6.43
CA LYS A 99 18.49 -2.25 -7.56
C LYS A 99 19.82 -2.88 -7.11
N GLY A 100 20.29 -2.54 -5.90
CA GLY A 100 21.47 -3.13 -5.28
C GLY A 100 21.22 -4.47 -4.55
N GLY A 101 20.02 -5.05 -4.68
CA GLY A 101 19.67 -6.35 -4.10
C GLY A 101 19.26 -6.34 -2.62
N GLN A 102 19.24 -5.17 -1.96
CA GLN A 102 18.84 -5.06 -0.55
C GLN A 102 17.33 -5.19 -0.40
N THR A 103 16.89 -5.78 0.70
CA THR A 103 15.47 -6.00 1.03
C THR A 103 15.03 -5.13 2.20
N LEU A 104 13.71 -5.01 2.39
CA LEU A 104 13.17 -4.46 3.63
C LEU A 104 13.56 -5.33 4.84
N LYS A 105 13.81 -4.71 6.00
CA LYS A 105 14.14 -5.42 7.25
C LYS A 105 12.99 -6.28 7.77
N LYS A 106 11.76 -5.83 7.53
CA LYS A 106 10.50 -6.50 7.90
C LYS A 106 9.44 -6.15 6.87
N PRO A 107 8.42 -6.99 6.66
CA PRO A 107 7.28 -6.63 5.82
C PRO A 107 6.58 -5.40 6.39
N ILE A 108 6.00 -4.59 5.51
CA ILE A 108 5.13 -3.49 5.89
C ILE A 108 3.70 -3.88 5.55
N GLN A 109 2.81 -3.69 6.51
CA GLN A 109 1.38 -3.92 6.41
C GLN A 109 0.63 -2.71 6.95
N ILE A 110 -0.42 -2.32 6.23
CA ILE A 110 -1.40 -1.31 6.65
C ILE A 110 -2.77 -1.96 6.59
N GLN A 111 -3.47 -2.00 7.71
CA GLN A 111 -4.88 -2.34 7.76
C GLN A 111 -5.71 -1.09 7.63
N PHE A 112 -6.67 -1.11 6.73
CA PHE A 112 -7.53 0.03 6.47
C PHE A 112 -8.95 -0.41 6.17
N LYS A 113 -9.86 0.52 6.38
CA LYS A 113 -11.27 0.44 6.03
C LYS A 113 -11.71 1.81 5.53
N ILE A 114 -12.57 1.86 4.53
CA ILE A 114 -13.17 3.13 4.11
C ILE A 114 -14.09 3.62 5.19
#